data_AF-A0A7H8S8F9-F1
#
_entry.id   AF-A0A7H8S8F9-F1
#
_cell.length_a   1.000
_cell.length_b   1.000
_cell.length_c   1.000
_cell.angle_alpha   90.00
_cell.angle_beta   90.00
_cell.angle_gamma   90.00
#
_symmetry.space_group_name_H-M   'P 1'
#
loop_
_entity.id
_entity.type
_entity.pdbx_description
1 polymer ?
#
loop_
_entity_poly.entity_id
_entity_poly.type
_entity_poly.pdbx_seq_one_letter_code
_entity_poly.pdbx_strand_id
1 'polypeptide(L)'
;MDYKQGTVVSISMVKLNIWALIVTIVMLFGVPIIHLAIFGEAGFTVTLPGLILFLAAMIIIVCIHEAIHLMGFRYIAGVPRQELAWGINWKLGAAYAHAKKPVKAVHMKKVLLLPLIPTGILPLALGVSIDLLPLSFLGIILMTGCLGDIALYRKLAKFPNSALVLDHPSKPQFTVYERDDYDWSLENDMD
;
A
#
# COMPACT_ATOMS: atom_id res chain seq x y z
N MET A 1 -15.18 -16.70 -23.10
CA MET A 1 -16.00 -15.76 -22.33
C MET A 1 -15.54 -14.38 -22.74
N ASP A 2 -16.36 -13.69 -23.53
CA ASP A 2 -16.07 -12.35 -24.01
C ASP A 2 -16.49 -11.35 -22.93
N TYR A 3 -15.51 -10.72 -22.28
CA TYR A 3 -15.76 -9.65 -21.32
C TYR A 3 -15.92 -8.34 -22.10
N LYS A 4 -17.08 -7.66 -22.00
CA LYS A 4 -17.23 -6.28 -22.50
C LYS A 4 -16.49 -5.27 -21.60
N GLN A 5 -16.19 -4.11 -22.19
CA GLN A 5 -15.33 -3.00 -21.72
C GLN A 5 -15.10 -2.95 -20.20
N GLY A 6 -13.86 -3.17 -19.77
CA GLY A 6 -13.50 -3.07 -18.36
C GLY A 6 -13.43 -1.62 -17.88
N THR A 7 -14.04 -1.35 -16.73
CA THR A 7 -13.96 -0.06 -16.04
C THR A 7 -12.52 0.16 -15.55
N VAL A 8 -11.88 1.21 -16.06
CA VAL A 8 -10.53 1.59 -15.62
C VAL A 8 -10.64 2.39 -14.33
N VAL A 9 -10.12 1.83 -13.26
CA VAL A 9 -10.02 2.48 -11.95
C VAL A 9 -8.60 2.99 -11.79
N SER A 10 -8.40 4.30 -11.73
CA SER A 10 -7.07 4.88 -11.53
C SER A 10 -7.07 5.90 -10.38
N ILE A 11 -5.89 6.14 -9.81
CA ILE A 11 -5.69 7.17 -8.80
C ILE A 11 -4.69 8.23 -9.30
N SER A 12 -4.94 9.48 -8.92
CA SER A 12 -4.01 10.58 -9.18
C SER A 12 -2.86 10.53 -8.18
N MET A 13 -1.65 10.21 -8.68
CA MET A 13 -0.44 10.17 -7.84
C MET A 13 -0.11 11.51 -7.18
N VAL A 14 -0.41 12.62 -7.85
CA VAL A 14 -0.20 13.96 -7.27
C VAL A 14 -1.08 14.16 -6.04
N LYS A 15 -2.39 13.89 -6.17
CA LYS A 15 -3.33 14.00 -5.02
C LYS A 15 -2.93 13.04 -3.90
N LEU A 16 -2.57 11.81 -4.24
CA LEU A 16 -2.13 10.82 -3.24
C LEU A 16 -0.89 11.30 -2.48
N ASN A 17 0.13 11.78 -3.18
CA ASN A 17 1.38 12.23 -2.58
C ASN A 17 1.18 13.47 -1.69
N ILE A 18 0.27 14.38 -2.05
CA ILE A 18 -0.10 15.52 -1.20
C ILE A 18 -0.73 15.03 0.10
N TRP A 19 -1.70 14.11 0.02
CA TRP A 19 -2.31 13.53 1.22
C TRP A 19 -1.31 12.77 2.07
N ALA A 20 -0.43 11.97 1.45
CA ALA A 20 0.63 11.26 2.15
C ALA A 20 1.57 12.23 2.87
N LEU A 21 1.97 13.32 2.22
CA LEU A 21 2.81 14.35 2.84
C LEU A 21 2.11 15.00 4.04
N ILE A 22 0.83 15.37 3.92
CA ILE A 22 0.07 15.97 5.03
C ILE A 22 -0.01 15.01 6.20
N VAL A 23 -0.38 13.74 5.96
CA VAL A 23 -0.48 12.73 7.02
C VAL A 23 0.89 12.49 7.66
N THR A 24 1.96 12.39 6.87
CA THR A 24 3.32 12.23 7.38
C THR A 24 3.71 13.40 8.27
N ILE A 25 3.48 14.64 7.85
CA ILE A 25 3.79 15.84 8.66
C ILE A 25 3.02 15.80 9.98
N VAL A 26 1.71 15.56 9.95
CA VAL A 26 0.89 15.47 11.17
C VAL A 26 1.43 14.41 12.12
N MET A 27 1.75 13.22 11.60
CA MET A 27 2.28 12.11 12.39
C MET A 27 3.70 12.40 12.92
N LEU A 28 4.55 13.08 12.14
CA LEU A 28 5.91 13.44 12.56
C LEU A 28 5.93 14.38 13.77
N PHE A 29 4.87 15.16 13.99
CA PHE A 29 4.70 15.95 15.22
C PHE A 29 3.94 15.18 16.31
N GLY A 30 2.88 14.44 15.93
CA GLY A 30 2.05 13.71 16.88
C GLY A 30 2.80 12.59 17.61
N VAL A 31 3.65 11.84 16.91
CA VAL A 31 4.37 10.69 17.48
C VAL A 31 5.41 11.11 18.53
N PRO A 32 6.28 12.12 18.30
CA PRO A 32 7.14 12.64 19.36
C PRO A 32 6.39 13.14 20.60
N ILE A 33 5.20 13.74 20.43
CA ILE A 33 4.35 14.14 21.56
C ILE A 33 3.90 12.91 22.36
N ILE A 34 3.57 11.80 21.68
CA ILE A 34 3.24 10.53 22.34
C ILE A 34 4.44 9.99 23.12
N HIS A 35 5.65 10.00 22.52
CA HIS A 35 6.86 9.59 23.24
C HIS A 35 7.10 10.45 24.48
N LEU A 36 7.01 11.78 24.35
CA LEU A 36 7.15 12.72 25.47
C LEU A 36 6.10 12.45 26.57
N ALA A 37 4.86 12.16 26.19
CA ALA A 37 3.78 11.90 27.14
C ALA A 37 3.93 10.57 27.90
N ILE A 38 4.49 9.54 27.27
CA ILE A 38 4.65 8.20 27.86
C ILE A 38 5.96 8.09 28.64
N PHE A 39 7.06 8.61 28.10
CA PHE A 39 8.42 8.38 28.61
C PHE A 39 9.05 9.62 29.25
N GLY A 40 8.43 10.80 29.12
CA GLY A 40 8.92 12.06 29.72
C GLY A 40 10.02 12.76 28.90
N GLU A 41 10.52 12.12 27.85
CA GLU A 41 11.44 12.69 26.89
C GLU A 41 11.11 12.23 25.46
N ALA A 42 11.55 13.01 24.49
CA ALA A 42 11.46 12.66 23.08
C ALA A 42 12.74 13.13 22.40
N GLY A 43 13.70 12.21 22.26
CA GLY A 43 15.02 12.52 21.75
C GLY A 43 15.54 11.43 20.83
N PHE A 44 16.32 11.82 19.84
CA PHE A 44 17.13 10.91 19.06
C PHE A 44 18.38 11.64 18.59
N THR A 45 19.45 10.89 18.37
CA THR A 45 20.68 11.41 17.79
C THR A 45 20.82 10.93 16.35
N VAL A 46 21.18 11.83 15.46
CA VAL A 46 21.46 11.49 14.07
C VAL A 46 22.95 11.23 13.95
N THR A 47 23.31 9.96 13.73
CA THR A 47 24.67 9.55 13.41
C THR A 47 24.70 8.99 11.99
N LEU A 48 25.86 9.05 11.32
CA LEU A 48 26.00 8.46 9.99
C LEU A 48 25.68 6.95 9.97
N PRO A 49 26.16 6.12 10.92
CA PRO A 49 25.77 4.70 10.98
C PRO A 49 24.27 4.51 11.22
N GLY A 50 23.66 5.32 12.10
CA GLY A 50 22.22 5.26 12.37
C GLY A 50 21.39 5.61 11.14
N LEU A 51 21.79 6.62 10.37
CA LEU A 51 21.15 6.99 9.12
C LEU A 51 21.26 5.87 8.06
N ILE A 52 22.44 5.25 7.93
CA ILE A 52 22.63 4.11 7.02
C ILE A 52 21.73 2.94 7.41
N LEU A 53 21.66 2.60 8.70
CA LEU A 53 20.79 1.54 9.20
C LEU A 53 19.30 1.85 8.95
N PHE A 54 18.89 3.11 9.19
CA PHE A 54 17.52 3.56 8.93
C PHE A 54 17.13 3.39 7.45
N LEU A 55 17.98 3.86 6.53
CA LEU A 55 17.74 3.75 5.09
C LEU A 55 17.76 2.29 4.63
N ALA A 56 18.67 1.46 5.15
CA ALA A 56 18.71 0.04 4.85
C ALA A 56 17.43 -0.68 5.33
N ALA A 57 16.99 -0.41 6.56
CA ALA A 57 15.75 -0.96 7.11
C ALA A 57 14.53 -0.54 6.28
N MET A 58 14.48 0.73 5.84
CA MET A 58 13.42 1.22 4.95
C MET A 58 13.35 0.44 3.64
N ILE A 59 14.49 0.25 2.95
CA ILE A 59 14.54 -0.51 1.70
C ILE A 59 14.10 -1.96 1.92
N ILE A 60 14.60 -2.59 2.99
CA ILE A 60 14.25 -3.98 3.32
C ILE A 60 12.74 -4.11 3.56
N ILE A 61 12.14 -3.22 4.34
CA ILE A 61 10.70 -3.30 4.65
C ILE A 61 9.84 -2.99 3.42
N VAL A 62 10.27 -2.08 2.53
CA VAL A 62 9.60 -1.87 1.23
C VAL A 62 9.64 -3.13 0.36
N CYS A 63 10.78 -3.83 0.30
CA CYS A 63 10.84 -5.12 -0.39
C CYS A 63 9.93 -6.18 0.25
N ILE A 64 9.84 -6.21 1.58
CA ILE A 64 8.93 -7.10 2.32
C ILE A 64 7.47 -6.73 2.02
N HIS A 65 7.13 -5.45 1.90
CA HIS A 65 5.80 -4.98 1.54
C HIS A 65 5.33 -5.58 0.21
N GLU A 66 6.14 -5.44 -0.84
CA GLU A 66 5.83 -6.02 -2.15
C GLU A 66 5.80 -7.56 -2.12
N ALA A 67 6.69 -8.19 -1.34
CA ALA A 67 6.68 -9.64 -1.17
C ALA A 67 5.39 -10.15 -0.51
N ILE A 68 4.83 -9.39 0.45
CA ILE A 68 3.55 -9.70 1.09
C ILE A 68 2.41 -9.60 0.08
N HIS A 69 2.40 -8.61 -0.83
CA HIS A 69 1.44 -8.56 -1.94
C HIS A 69 1.52 -9.83 -2.80
N LEU A 70 2.72 -10.26 -3.20
CA LEU A 70 2.91 -11.52 -3.95
C LEU A 70 2.40 -12.74 -3.20
N MET A 71 2.64 -12.82 -1.89
CA MET A 71 2.12 -13.89 -1.04
C MET A 71 0.59 -13.85 -1.00
N GLY A 72 0.00 -12.67 -0.89
CA GLY A 72 -1.45 -12.46 -0.99
C GLY A 72 -1.99 -12.97 -2.31
N PHE A 73 -1.42 -12.57 -3.44
CA PHE A 73 -1.83 -13.08 -4.75
C PHE A 73 -1.70 -14.60 -4.86
N ARG A 74 -0.61 -15.17 -4.33
CA ARG A 74 -0.37 -16.61 -4.38
C ARG A 74 -1.37 -17.41 -3.53
N TYR A 75 -1.53 -17.03 -2.27
CA TYR A 75 -2.21 -17.85 -1.27
C TYR A 75 -3.66 -17.44 -1.01
N ILE A 76 -4.01 -16.16 -1.19
CA ILE A 76 -5.39 -15.67 -1.05
C ILE A 76 -6.11 -15.71 -2.40
N ALA A 77 -5.45 -15.23 -3.46
CA ALA A 77 -6.07 -15.17 -4.78
C ALA A 77 -5.84 -16.43 -5.63
N GLY A 78 -5.01 -17.37 -5.19
CA GLY A 78 -4.74 -18.64 -5.88
C GLY A 78 -3.94 -18.49 -7.18
N VAL A 79 -3.25 -17.37 -7.38
CA VAL A 79 -2.52 -17.09 -8.63
C VAL A 79 -1.32 -18.05 -8.76
N PRO A 80 -1.13 -18.74 -9.91
CA PRO A 80 0.05 -19.56 -10.16
C PRO A 80 1.35 -18.73 -10.10
N ARG A 81 2.45 -19.32 -9.63
CA ARG A 81 3.73 -18.60 -9.50
C ARG A 81 4.22 -18.00 -10.82
N GLN A 82 3.94 -18.66 -11.95
CA GLN A 82 4.33 -18.22 -13.29
C GLN A 82 3.59 -16.94 -13.74
N GLU A 83 2.45 -16.66 -13.10
CA GLU A 83 1.56 -15.54 -13.38
C GLU A 83 1.78 -14.37 -12.40
N LEU A 84 2.74 -14.49 -11.49
CA LEU A 84 3.20 -13.41 -10.65
C LEU A 84 4.35 -12.68 -11.33
N ALA A 85 4.37 -11.36 -11.22
CA ALA A 85 5.45 -10.52 -11.70
C ALA A 85 5.91 -9.61 -10.57
N TRP A 86 7.21 -9.36 -10.50
CA TRP A 86 7.81 -8.44 -9.55
C TRP A 86 9.10 -7.86 -10.10
N GLY A 87 9.55 -6.76 -9.52
CA GLY A 87 10.80 -6.14 -9.91
C GLY A 87 11.03 -4.80 -9.22
N ILE A 88 12.03 -4.06 -9.71
CA ILE A 88 12.36 -2.71 -9.26
C ILE A 88 12.28 -1.78 -10.46
N ASN A 89 11.44 -0.76 -10.37
CA ASN A 89 11.43 0.34 -11.31
C ASN A 89 12.36 1.44 -10.82
N TRP A 90 13.62 1.38 -11.26
CA TRP A 90 14.67 2.33 -10.89
C TRP A 90 14.34 3.79 -11.26
N LYS A 91 13.54 4.03 -12.31
CA LYS A 91 13.12 5.39 -12.68
C LYS A 91 12.16 5.99 -11.67
N LEU A 92 11.32 5.15 -11.07
CA LEU A 92 10.37 5.55 -10.03
C LEU A 92 10.92 5.33 -8.61
N GLY A 93 12.07 4.69 -8.47
CA GLY A 93 12.63 4.31 -7.17
C GLY A 93 11.75 3.34 -6.38
N ALA A 94 10.91 2.55 -7.06
CA ALA A 94 9.86 1.74 -6.44
C ALA A 94 10.01 0.26 -6.79
N ALA A 95 9.86 -0.61 -5.81
CA ALA A 95 9.60 -2.03 -6.06
C ALA A 95 8.14 -2.20 -6.52
N TYR A 96 7.85 -3.28 -7.25
CA TYR A 96 6.49 -3.60 -7.66
C TYR A 96 6.24 -5.10 -7.59
N ALA A 97 5.00 -5.47 -7.30
CA ALA A 97 4.49 -6.83 -7.32
C ALA A 97 3.06 -6.84 -7.89
N HIS A 98 2.79 -7.67 -8.91
CA HIS A 98 1.44 -7.77 -9.46
C HIS A 98 1.12 -9.17 -10.01
N ALA A 99 -0.19 -9.44 -10.18
CA ALA A 99 -0.69 -10.62 -10.88
C ALA A 99 -0.95 -10.29 -12.36
N LYS A 100 -0.52 -11.17 -13.27
CA LYS A 100 -0.77 -11.07 -14.71
C LYS A 100 -2.17 -11.55 -15.12
N LYS A 101 -2.89 -12.18 -14.19
CA LYS A 101 -4.24 -12.72 -14.41
C LYS A 101 -5.27 -11.99 -13.57
N PRO A 102 -6.52 -11.88 -14.06
CA PRO A 102 -7.61 -11.31 -13.27
C PRO A 102 -7.86 -12.14 -12.00
N VAL A 103 -8.12 -11.46 -10.88
CA VAL A 103 -8.49 -12.03 -9.59
C VAL A 103 -9.85 -11.50 -9.15
N LYS A 104 -10.56 -12.22 -8.28
CA LYS A 104 -11.82 -11.68 -7.72
C LYS A 104 -11.55 -10.42 -6.90
N ALA A 105 -12.44 -9.44 -7.00
CA ALA A 105 -12.34 -8.17 -6.27
C ALA A 105 -12.18 -8.38 -4.75
N VAL A 106 -12.87 -9.37 -4.17
CA VAL A 106 -12.70 -9.71 -2.75
C VAL A 106 -11.28 -10.16 -2.40
N HIS A 107 -10.58 -10.86 -3.31
CA HIS A 107 -9.20 -11.26 -3.09
C HIS A 107 -8.27 -10.05 -3.25
N MET A 108 -8.45 -9.24 -4.30
CA MET A 108 -7.67 -8.03 -4.51
C MET A 108 -7.78 -7.06 -3.31
N LYS A 109 -8.99 -6.83 -2.80
CA LYS A 109 -9.23 -6.02 -1.59
C LYS A 109 -8.39 -6.50 -0.39
N LYS A 110 -8.29 -7.82 -0.19
CA LYS A 110 -7.47 -8.40 0.88
C LYS A 110 -5.97 -8.26 0.63
N VAL A 111 -5.54 -8.49 -0.61
CA VAL A 111 -4.13 -8.37 -1.01
C VAL A 111 -3.64 -6.95 -0.76
N LEU A 112 -4.36 -5.94 -1.24
CA LEU A 112 -4.01 -4.53 -1.08
C LEU A 112 -3.77 -4.14 0.39
N LEU A 113 -4.61 -4.59 1.31
CA LEU A 113 -4.48 -4.21 2.72
C LEU A 113 -3.49 -5.07 3.50
N LEU A 114 -3.00 -6.18 2.93
CA LEU A 114 -2.22 -7.17 3.65
C LEU A 114 -0.90 -6.61 4.21
N PRO A 115 -0.12 -5.78 3.48
CA PRO A 115 1.14 -5.27 4.00
C PRO A 115 1.00 -4.19 5.08
N LEU A 116 -0.13 -3.45 5.11
CA LEU A 116 -0.32 -2.27 5.97
C LEU A 116 0.06 -2.55 7.44
N ILE A 117 -0.41 -3.68 7.97
CA ILE A 117 -0.14 -4.06 9.36
C ILE A 117 1.34 -4.39 9.57
N PRO A 118 1.91 -5.43 8.93
CA PRO A 118 3.29 -5.86 9.21
C PRO A 118 4.36 -4.84 8.81
N THR A 119 4.13 -4.01 7.78
CA THR A 119 5.15 -3.10 7.26
C THR A 119 4.97 -1.65 7.71
N GLY A 120 3.77 -1.23 8.08
CA GLY A 120 3.49 0.15 8.50
C GLY A 120 3.16 0.27 9.99
N ILE A 121 2.05 -0.34 10.40
CA ILE A 121 1.52 -0.21 11.76
C ILE A 121 2.46 -0.89 12.78
N LEU A 122 2.97 -2.08 12.46
CA LEU A 122 3.79 -2.84 13.39
C LEU A 122 5.12 -2.12 13.71
N PRO A 123 5.92 -1.63 12.74
CA PRO A 123 7.12 -0.85 13.05
C PRO A 123 6.81 0.41 13.86
N LEU A 124 5.73 1.13 13.55
CA LEU A 124 5.31 2.30 14.31
C LEU A 124 4.98 1.94 15.77
N ALA A 125 4.13 0.93 15.96
CA ALA A 125 3.72 0.47 17.29
C ALA A 125 4.90 -0.04 18.11
N LEU A 126 5.82 -0.80 17.48
CA LEU A 126 7.05 -1.27 18.14
C LEU A 126 7.95 -0.11 18.53
N GLY A 127 8.18 0.86 17.63
CA GLY A 127 8.97 2.05 17.93
C GLY A 127 8.46 2.81 19.14
N VAL A 128 7.15 3.02 19.23
CA VAL A 128 6.53 3.66 20.40
C VAL A 128 6.66 2.77 21.64
N SER A 129 6.40 1.47 21.53
CA SER A 129 6.36 0.55 22.68
C SER A 129 7.71 0.35 23.36
N ILE A 130 8.82 0.51 22.63
CA ILE A 130 10.19 0.33 23.15
C ILE A 130 10.96 1.65 23.27
N ASP A 131 10.27 2.78 23.15
CA ASP A 131 10.84 4.13 23.14
C ASP A 131 11.97 4.35 22.11
N LEU A 132 11.80 3.77 20.92
CA LEU A 132 12.74 3.91 19.81
C LEU A 132 12.18 4.85 18.74
N LEU A 133 12.30 6.15 18.99
CA LEU A 133 11.74 7.20 18.14
C LEU A 133 12.12 7.09 16.64
N PRO A 134 13.37 6.74 16.25
CA PRO A 134 13.69 6.49 14.84
C PRO A 134 12.89 5.33 14.22
N LEU A 135 12.60 4.26 14.96
CA LEU A 135 11.75 3.18 14.47
C LEU A 135 10.29 3.64 14.31
N SER A 136 9.82 4.50 15.21
CA SER A 136 8.50 5.14 15.08
C SER A 136 8.42 5.97 13.79
N PHE A 137 9.42 6.81 13.50
CA PHE A 137 9.48 7.56 12.24
C PHE A 137 9.54 6.67 11.01
N LEU A 138 10.31 5.58 11.07
CA LEU A 138 10.33 4.58 10.00
C LEU A 138 8.93 4.01 9.77
N GLY A 139 8.21 3.65 10.84
CA GLY A 139 6.83 3.20 10.76
C GLY A 139 5.86 4.22 10.17
N ILE A 140 6.00 5.51 10.50
CA ILE A 140 5.19 6.60 9.88
C ILE A 140 5.39 6.63 8.37
N ILE A 141 6.65 6.63 7.90
CA ILE A 141 6.98 6.68 6.47
C ILE A 141 6.41 5.46 5.75
N LEU A 142 6.60 4.26 6.31
CA LEU A 142 6.12 3.03 5.69
C LEU A 142 4.59 2.92 5.70
N MET A 143 3.93 3.33 6.78
CA MET A 143 2.47 3.35 6.89
C MET A 143 1.85 4.36 5.92
N THR A 144 2.41 5.57 5.81
CA THR A 144 1.95 6.57 4.84
C THR A 144 2.18 6.13 3.40
N GLY A 145 3.25 5.36 3.14
CA GLY A 145 3.48 4.68 1.86
C GLY A 145 2.34 3.72 1.46
N CYS A 146 1.65 3.12 2.43
CA CYS A 146 0.51 2.24 2.19
C CYS A 146 -0.79 3.00 1.82
N LEU A 147 -0.80 4.35 1.81
CA LEU A 147 -2.00 5.11 1.42
C LEU A 147 -2.43 4.85 -0.02
N GLY A 148 -1.49 4.47 -0.91
CA GLY A 148 -1.81 4.05 -2.27
C GLY A 148 -2.71 2.81 -2.29
N ASP A 149 -2.36 1.78 -1.51
CA ASP A 149 -3.15 0.56 -1.38
C ASP A 149 -4.53 0.85 -0.78
N ILE A 150 -4.60 1.72 0.23
CA ILE A 150 -5.86 2.12 0.84
C ILE A 150 -6.75 2.87 -0.17
N ALA A 151 -6.17 3.76 -0.97
CA ALA A 151 -6.89 4.50 -2.00
C ALA A 151 -7.44 3.56 -3.09
N LEU A 152 -6.62 2.62 -3.55
CA LEU A 152 -7.00 1.58 -4.50
C LEU A 152 -8.09 0.66 -3.91
N TYR A 153 -7.94 0.24 -2.66
CA TYR A 153 -8.95 -0.53 -1.94
C TYR A 153 -10.28 0.21 -1.88
N ARG A 154 -10.29 1.51 -1.53
CA ARG A 154 -11.51 2.33 -1.43
C ARG A 154 -12.23 2.45 -2.76
N LYS A 155 -11.48 2.64 -3.86
CA LYS A 155 -12.07 2.64 -5.21
C LYS A 155 -12.64 1.28 -5.56
N LEU A 156 -11.91 0.20 -5.26
CA LEU A 156 -12.35 -1.16 -5.55
C LEU A 156 -13.53 -1.60 -4.65
N ALA A 157 -13.69 -1.01 -3.46
CA ALA A 157 -14.78 -1.32 -2.54
C ALA A 157 -16.16 -1.05 -3.14
N LYS A 158 -16.25 -0.12 -4.10
CA LYS A 158 -17.48 0.20 -4.85
C LYS A 158 -17.97 -0.96 -5.75
N PHE A 159 -17.09 -1.92 -6.08
CA PHE A 159 -17.42 -3.03 -6.97
C PHE A 159 -17.82 -4.31 -6.21
N PRO A 160 -18.70 -5.15 -6.80
CA PRO A 160 -19.12 -6.40 -6.19
C PRO A 160 -17.93 -7.34 -6.00
N ASN A 161 -17.95 -8.10 -4.90
CA ASN A 161 -16.88 -9.01 -4.52
C ASN A 161 -16.56 -10.09 -5.56
N SER A 162 -17.52 -10.40 -6.43
CA SER A 162 -17.43 -11.36 -7.52
C SER A 162 -16.86 -10.79 -8.82
N ALA A 163 -16.69 -9.46 -8.95
CA ALA A 163 -16.08 -8.84 -10.11
C ALA A 163 -14.65 -9.33 -10.31
N LEU A 164 -14.19 -9.37 -11.56
CA LEU A 164 -12.81 -9.73 -11.88
C LEU A 164 -11.99 -8.46 -12.03
N VAL A 165 -10.80 -8.44 -11.43
CA VAL A 165 -9.91 -7.28 -11.36
C VAL A 165 -8.56 -7.71 -11.90
N LEU A 166 -8.08 -7.01 -12.92
CA LEU A 166 -6.73 -7.14 -13.42
C LEU A 166 -5.91 -5.92 -12.99
N ASP A 167 -4.75 -6.19 -12.40
CA ASP A 167 -3.82 -5.15 -11.98
C ASP A 167 -2.98 -4.64 -13.14
N HIS A 168 -2.77 -3.32 -13.20
CA HIS A 168 -1.95 -2.74 -14.26
C HIS A 168 -0.46 -2.95 -13.92
N PRO A 169 0.37 -3.40 -14.87
CA PRO A 169 1.75 -3.83 -14.59
C PRO A 169 2.69 -2.72 -14.08
N SER A 170 2.33 -1.45 -14.29
CA SER A 170 3.23 -0.32 -14.04
C SER A 170 2.56 0.97 -13.56
N LYS A 171 1.24 0.94 -13.30
CA LYS A 171 0.48 2.13 -12.91
C LYS A 171 -0.44 1.76 -11.75
N PRO A 172 -0.74 2.70 -10.85
CA PRO A 172 -1.68 2.49 -9.75
C PRO A 172 -3.11 2.50 -10.30
N GLN A 173 -3.45 1.43 -11.02
CA GLN A 173 -4.66 1.33 -11.82
C GLN A 173 -5.11 -0.12 -11.89
N PHE A 174 -6.42 -0.34 -11.84
CA PHE A 174 -7.04 -1.61 -12.15
C PHE A 174 -7.90 -1.52 -13.41
N THR A 175 -8.07 -2.66 -14.06
CA THR A 175 -9.18 -2.91 -14.98
C THR A 175 -10.16 -3.84 -14.30
N VAL A 176 -11.39 -3.38 -14.09
CA VAL A 176 -12.47 -4.18 -13.50
C VAL A 176 -13.38 -4.68 -14.61
N TYR A 177 -13.52 -6.00 -14.72
CA TYR A 177 -14.44 -6.64 -15.64
C TYR A 177 -15.74 -6.95 -14.91
N GLU A 178 -16.82 -6.31 -15.34
CA GLU A 178 -18.18 -6.53 -14.85
C GLU A 178 -18.79 -7.75 -15.56
N ARG A 179 -19.72 -8.42 -14.88
CA ARG A 179 -20.52 -9.50 -15.50
C ARG A 179 -21.74 -8.83 -16.16
N ASP A 180 -22.28 -9.43 -17.22
CA ASP A 180 -23.25 -8.83 -18.17
C ASP A 180 -24.59 -8.31 -17.58
N ASP A 181 -24.80 -8.31 -16.26
CA ASP A 181 -26.09 -8.06 -15.61
C ASP A 181 -26.25 -6.68 -14.94
N TYR A 182 -25.26 -5.76 -14.97
CA TYR A 182 -25.41 -4.44 -14.34
C TYR A 182 -24.43 -3.38 -14.90
N ASP A 183 -24.91 -2.16 -15.19
CA ASP A 183 -24.14 -1.04 -15.76
C ASP A 183 -23.84 0.03 -14.69
N TRP A 184 -22.57 0.12 -14.25
CA TRP A 184 -22.09 1.07 -13.24
C TRP A 184 -21.69 2.45 -13.79
N SER A 185 -21.76 2.67 -15.12
CA SER A 185 -21.44 3.98 -15.72
C SER A 185 -22.41 5.08 -15.30
N LEU A 186 -23.60 4.70 -14.83
CA LEU A 186 -24.67 5.60 -14.39
C LEU A 186 -24.45 6.21 -13.00
N GLU A 187 -23.44 5.78 -12.25
CA GLU A 187 -23.21 6.22 -10.87
C GLU A 187 -21.93 7.06 -10.69
N ASN A 188 -21.08 7.19 -11.72
CA ASN A 188 -19.82 7.95 -11.65
C ASN A 188 -19.95 9.42 -12.11
N ASP A 189 -21.15 9.89 -12.46
CA ASP A 189 -21.40 11.30 -12.85
C ASP A 189 -21.77 12.22 -11.67
N MET A 190 -21.63 11.76 -10.41
CA MET A 190 -22.03 12.55 -9.22
C MET A 190 -20.95 12.80 -8.15
N ASP A 191 -19.66 12.49 -8.38
CA ASP A 191 -18.57 12.76 -7.42
C ASP A 191 -17.28 13.37 -8.04
#